data_AF-A0A099ZPB7-F1
#
_entry.id   AF-A0A099ZPB7-F1
#
_cell.length_a   1.000
_cell.length_b   1.000
_cell.length_c   1.000
_cell.angle_alpha   90.00
_cell.angle_beta   90.00
_cell.angle_gamma   90.00
#
_symmetry.space_group_name_H-M   'P 1'
#
loop_
_entity.id
_entity.type
_entity.pdbx_description
1 polymer ?
#
loop_
_entity_poly.entity_id
_entity_poly.type
_entity_poly.pdbx_seq_one_letter_code
_entity_poly.pdbx_strand_id
1 'polypeptide(L)' 'LKTPEKQELNIEERIPVYLRNLGIDQSPGSILTPFVPQGPIREVEFSPSELRTLKDSCDS' A
#
# COMPACT_ATOMS: atom_id res chain seq x y z
N LEU A 1 7.37 7.11 -31.64
CA LEU A 1 6.49 6.38 -30.69
C LEU A 1 5.24 7.24 -30.50
N LYS A 2 4.06 6.76 -30.91
CA LYS A 2 2.80 7.48 -30.73
C LYS A 2 2.43 7.37 -29.25
N THR A 3 2.25 8.49 -28.56
CA THR A 3 1.73 8.48 -27.18
C THR A 3 0.38 7.76 -27.20
N PRO A 4 0.13 6.77 -26.32
CA PRO A 4 -1.17 6.11 -26.26
C PRO A 4 -2.25 7.18 -26.08
N GLU A 5 -3.27 7.13 -26.93
CA GLU A 5 -4.44 7.99 -26.75
C GLU A 5 -5.01 7.71 -25.36
N LYS A 6 -5.20 8.77 -24.57
CA LYS A 6 -5.71 8.67 -23.20
C LYS A 6 -7.18 8.27 -23.29
N GLN A 7 -7.44 6.97 -23.36
CA GLN A 7 -8.79 6.44 -23.18
C GLN A 7 -9.21 6.80 -21.75
N GLU A 8 -10.32 7.52 -21.62
CA GLU A 8 -10.99 7.66 -20.33
C GLU A 8 -11.56 6.30 -19.97
N LEU A 9 -10.92 5.66 -19.00
CA LEU A 9 -11.30 4.34 -18.54
C LEU A 9 -12.05 4.50 -17.22
N ASN A 10 -13.28 4.01 -17.18
CA ASN A 10 -14.06 3.92 -15.96
C ASN A 10 -13.31 3.01 -14.96
N ILE A 11 -12.85 3.60 -13.85
CA ILE A 11 -12.00 2.88 -12.91
C ILE A 11 -12.81 1.88 -12.07
N GLU A 12 -14.07 2.19 -11.79
CA GLU A 12 -14.99 1.37 -11.02
C GLU A 12 -15.23 0.02 -11.72
N GLU A 13 -15.31 0.04 -13.05
CA GLU A 13 -15.46 -1.17 -13.87
C GLU A 13 -14.14 -1.94 -14.03
N ARG A 14 -13.00 -1.24 -14.06
CA ARG A 14 -11.68 -1.86 -14.33
C ARG A 14 -11.01 -2.45 -13.11
N ILE A 15 -11.15 -1.83 -11.95
CA ILE A 15 -10.48 -2.27 -10.71
C ILE A 15 -10.75 -3.76 -10.44
N PRO A 16 -12.00 -4.26 -10.47
CA PRO A 16 -12.27 -5.68 -10.22
C PRO A 16 -11.57 -6.63 -11.20
N VAL A 17 -11.49 -6.26 -12.48
CA VAL A 17 -10.83 -7.06 -13.52
C VAL A 17 -9.32 -7.06 -13.32
N TYR A 18 -8.74 -5.90 -13.02
CA TYR A 18 -7.31 -5.75 -12.83
C TYR A 18 -6.79 -6.54 -11.63
N LEU A 19 -7.52 -6.52 -10.52
CA LEU A 19 -7.19 -7.33 -9.34
C LEU A 19 -7.16 -8.82 -9.67
N ARG A 20 -8.16 -9.33 -10.40
CA ARG A 20 -8.15 -10.73 -10.87
C ARG A 20 -6.96 -11.07 -11.75
N ASN A 21 -6.56 -10.17 -12.65
CA ASN A 21 -5.40 -10.38 -13.52
C ASN A 21 -4.07 -10.43 -12.74
N LEU A 22 -4.01 -9.81 -11.57
CA LEU A 22 -2.87 -9.87 -10.66
C LEU A 22 -2.92 -11.10 -9.73
N GLY A 23 -3.97 -11.93 -9.82
CA GLY A 23 -4.19 -13.03 -8.88
C GLY A 23 -4.63 -12.56 -7.49
N ILE A 24 -5.14 -11.34 -7.37
CA ILE A 24 -5.70 -10.80 -6.13
C ILE A 24 -7.19 -11.15 -6.08
N ASP A 25 -7.57 -11.97 -5.11
CA ASP A 25 -8.93 -12.43 -4.86
C ASP A 25 -9.73 -11.50 -3.92
N GLN A 26 -9.03 -10.61 -3.23
CA GLN A 26 -9.64 -9.63 -2.33
C GLN A 26 -10.45 -8.58 -3.10
N SER A 27 -11.60 -8.20 -2.54
CA SER A 27 -12.39 -7.09 -3.05
C SER A 27 -11.70 -5.74 -2.76
N PRO A 28 -11.98 -4.68 -3.54
CA PRO A 28 -11.44 -3.34 -3.28
C PRO A 28 -11.73 -2.86 -1.85
N GLY A 29 -12.94 -3.12 -1.34
CA GLY A 29 -13.31 -2.77 0.04
C GLY A 29 -12.47 -3.50 1.08
N SER A 30 -12.18 -4.79 0.87
CA SER A 30 -11.31 -5.57 1.76
C SER A 30 -9.89 -5.00 1.79
N ILE A 31 -9.34 -4.65 0.62
CA ILE A 31 -8.01 -4.03 0.50
C ILE A 31 -7.94 -2.68 1.23
N LEU A 32 -9.02 -1.90 1.19
CA LEU A 32 -9.08 -0.56 1.79
C LEU A 32 -9.36 -0.58 3.30
N THR A 33 -9.89 -1.68 3.85
CA THR A 33 -10.29 -1.78 5.27
C THR A 33 -9.20 -1.37 6.27
N PRO A 34 -7.91 -1.74 6.10
CA PRO A 34 -6.84 -1.32 7.00
C PRO A 34 -6.55 0.19 6.97
N PHE A 35 -6.93 0.88 5.90
CA PHE A 35 -6.70 2.32 5.71
C PHE A 35 -7.93 3.16 6.07
N VAL A 36 -9.08 2.52 6.32
CA VAL A 36 -10.23 3.21 6.90
C VAL A 36 -9.81 3.67 8.30
N PRO A 37 -9.94 4.97 8.63
CA PRO A 37 -9.64 5.45 9.97
C PRO A 37 -10.53 4.73 11.00
N GLN A 38 -9.96 3.78 11.76
CA GLN A 38 -10.68 3.02 12.80
C GLN A 38 -10.71 3.75 14.16
N GLY A 39 -10.21 4.99 14.19
CA GLY A 39 -10.12 5.82 15.39
C GLY A 39 -9.20 7.01 15.15
N PRO A 40 -8.93 7.82 16.17
CA PRO A 40 -7.91 8.87 16.08
C PRO A 40 -6.59 8.23 15.66
N ILE A 41 -6.00 8.71 14.56
CA ILE A 41 -4.66 8.32 14.13
C ILE A 41 -3.73 8.73 15.28
N ARG A 42 -3.27 7.77 16.07
CA ARG A 42 -2.19 8.03 17.02
C ARG A 42 -0.95 8.20 16.18
N GLU A 43 -0.53 9.45 15.98
CA GLU A 43 0.80 9.72 15.47
C GLU A 43 1.78 8.99 16.41
N VAL A 44 2.52 8.03 15.88
CA VAL A 44 3.60 7.39 16.63
C VAL A 44 4.66 8.47 16.78
N GLU A 45 4.75 9.09 17.95
CA GLU A 45 5.84 10.00 18.29
C GLU A 45 7.13 9.16 18.36
N PHE A 46 7.86 9.10 17.25
CA PHE A 46 9.21 8.54 17.27
C PHE A 46 10.13 9.51 18.01
N SER A 47 10.61 9.12 19.18
CA SER A 47 11.70 9.85 19.82
C SER A 47 13.02 9.49 19.10
N PRO A 48 13.86 10.47 18.70
CA PRO A 48 15.13 10.20 18.04
C PRO A 48 16.12 9.37 18.87
N SER A 49 15.80 9.05 20.13
CA SER A 49 16.63 8.25 21.04
C SER A 49 16.59 6.73 20.78
N GLU A 50 15.70 6.26 19.90
CA GLU A 50 15.55 4.84 19.56
C GLU A 50 16.52 4.36 18.46
N LEU A 51 17.21 5.28 17.78
CA LEU A 51 18.31 4.97 16.85
C LEU A 51 19.60 4.61 17.61
N ARG A 52 19.54 3.63 18.52
CA ARG A 52 20.76 3.01 19.04
C ARG A 52 21.21 1.93 18.06
N THR A 53 22.41 2.16 17.56
CA THR A 53 23.20 1.37 16.61
C THR A 53 22.96 -0.14 16.79
N LEU A 54 22.61 -0.84 15.70
CA LEU A 54 22.79 -2.29 15.60
C LEU A 54 24.29 -2.57 15.79
N LYS A 55 24.68 -2.84 17.03
CA LYS A 55 25.94 -3.49 17.35
C LYS A 55 25.65 -4.99 17.44
N ASP A 56 26.58 -5.74 16.86
CA ASP A 56 26.70 -7.20 16.85
C ASP A 56 26.08 -7.91 15.64
N SER A 57 26.58 -7.56 14.44
CA SER A 57 26.85 -8.61 13.44
C SER A 57 28.05 -9.42 13.93
N CYS A 58 27.76 -10.52 14.62
CA CYS A 58 28.69 -11.62 14.80
C CYS A 58 29.10 -12.15 13.42
N ASP A 59 30.36 -11.96 13.00
CA ASP A 59 31.01 -12.88 12.05
C ASP A 59 32.55 -12.77 12.10
N SER A 60 33.18 -13.95 12.06
CA SER A 60 34.62 -14.35 12.09
C SER A 60 35.49 -14.03 13.30
#